data_AF-A0A6C0B9W0-F1
#
_entry.id   AF-A0A6C0B9W0-F1
#
_cell.length_a   1.000
_cell.length_b   1.000
_cell.length_c   1.000
_cell.angle_alpha   90.00
_cell.angle_beta   90.00
_cell.angle_gamma   90.00
#
_symmetry.space_group_name_H-M   'P 1'
#
loop_
_entity.id
_entity.type
_entity.pdbx_description
1 polymer ?
#
loop_
_entity_poly.entity_id
_entity_poly.type
_entity_poly.pdbx_seq_one_letter_code
_entity_poly.pdbx_strand_id
1 'polypeptide(L)'
;MFLITILITIFISNLTILLQFFLTIIVINSEYRVFLITDKKKITNISKNITYSTFIDENKTPSGFFLGKKCIGYIHSTYKKDDHHKELHILLHKNDYSLLCLSKLEKEMEEKEDETINIWFRRGNYFYIEYEKRSIEITLTPRANQQHIIEEIERYYNKQERGVFLITGGPGGGKSAMLGLLGKHFKTSICKKLRITEPGDTLDFLYNKVEPSKEKPLIVLFDEIDVTIDKIHNNKIIPHKHIPIEVYDTNSYNTFFDDINDGLYPYLIVLLTSNKTQKNIDEELHPCYLREGRVNGYFTL
;
A
#
# COMPACT_ATOMS: atom_id res chain seq x y z
N MET A 1 27.33 -47.21 -47.76
CA MET A 1 26.20 -46.48 -47.13
C MET A 1 26.44 -46.22 -45.64
N PHE A 2 26.70 -47.25 -44.84
CA PHE A 2 26.92 -47.12 -43.37
C PHE A 2 28.04 -46.15 -42.95
N LEU A 3 29.18 -46.14 -43.65
CA LEU A 3 30.29 -45.24 -43.35
C LEU A 3 29.93 -43.74 -43.56
N ILE A 4 29.11 -43.46 -44.56
CA ILE A 4 28.67 -42.10 -44.91
C ILE A 4 27.71 -41.58 -43.83
N THR A 5 26.79 -42.41 -43.34
CA THR A 5 25.89 -42.04 -42.24
C THR A 5 26.62 -41.76 -40.94
N ILE A 6 27.69 -42.50 -40.64
CA ILE A 6 28.53 -42.23 -39.46
C ILE A 6 29.23 -40.88 -39.60
N LEU A 7 29.84 -40.59 -40.75
CA LEU A 7 30.52 -39.31 -40.99
C LEU A 7 29.56 -38.11 -40.91
N ILE A 8 28.34 -38.24 -41.44
CA ILE A 8 27.32 -37.20 -41.34
C ILE A 8 26.91 -36.96 -39.87
N THR A 9 26.70 -38.02 -39.08
CA THR A 9 26.34 -37.89 -37.66
C THR A 9 27.46 -37.21 -36.86
N ILE A 10 28.72 -37.57 -37.12
CA ILE A 10 29.88 -36.92 -36.49
C ILE A 10 29.96 -35.45 -36.90
N PHE A 11 29.72 -35.13 -38.17
CA PHE A 11 29.73 -33.74 -38.63
C PHE A 11 28.62 -32.90 -37.97
N ILE A 12 27.39 -33.42 -37.93
CA ILE A 12 26.25 -32.73 -37.31
C ILE A 12 26.50 -32.51 -35.82
N SER A 13 27.01 -33.51 -35.10
CA SER A 13 27.30 -33.38 -33.66
C SER A 13 28.42 -32.38 -33.37
N ASN A 14 29.47 -32.31 -34.19
CA ASN A 14 30.50 -31.28 -34.05
C ASN A 14 29.98 -29.88 -34.38
N LEU A 15 29.11 -29.77 -35.39
CA LEU A 15 28.48 -28.50 -35.76
C LEU A 15 27.57 -27.97 -34.65
N THR A 16 26.82 -28.84 -33.96
CA THR A 16 25.99 -28.43 -32.83
C THR A 16 26.82 -27.97 -31.64
N ILE A 17 27.94 -28.64 -31.34
CA ILE A 17 28.86 -28.23 -30.27
C ILE A 17 29.48 -26.86 -30.60
N LEU A 18 29.96 -26.65 -31.83
CA LEU A 18 30.51 -25.37 -32.28
C LEU A 18 29.48 -24.24 -32.18
N LEU A 19 28.23 -24.51 -32.59
CA LEU A 19 27.14 -23.55 -32.49
C LEU A 19 26.84 -23.21 -31.02
N GLN A 20 26.78 -24.20 -30.14
CA GLN A 20 26.59 -23.97 -28.70
C GLN A 20 27.73 -23.14 -28.10
N PHE A 21 28.98 -23.41 -28.48
CA PHE A 21 30.13 -22.65 -28.01
C PHE A 21 30.07 -21.20 -28.47
N PHE A 22 29.74 -20.96 -29.74
CA PHE A 22 29.58 -19.62 -30.29
C PHE A 22 28.42 -18.85 -29.64
N LEU A 23 27.28 -19.51 -29.44
CA LEU A 23 26.15 -18.94 -28.69
C LEU A 23 26.54 -18.62 -27.24
N THR A 24 27.32 -19.48 -26.60
CA THR A 24 27.79 -19.26 -25.22
C THR A 24 28.73 -18.06 -25.14
N ILE A 25 29.67 -17.92 -26.09
CA ILE A 25 30.56 -16.74 -26.17
C ILE A 25 29.75 -15.47 -26.42
N ILE A 26 28.77 -15.51 -27.33
CA ILE A 26 27.88 -14.37 -27.57
C ILE A 26 27.12 -14.04 -26.29
N VAL A 27 26.56 -15.02 -25.58
CA VAL A 27 25.81 -14.80 -24.34
C VAL A 27 26.69 -14.31 -23.19
N ILE A 28 27.96 -14.73 -23.12
CA ILE A 28 28.91 -14.26 -22.09
C ILE A 28 29.37 -12.82 -22.38
N ASN A 29 29.65 -12.49 -23.64
CA ASN A 29 30.14 -11.16 -24.04
C ASN A 29 29.03 -10.13 -24.26
N SER A 30 27.81 -10.59 -24.50
CA SER A 30 26.64 -9.72 -24.56
C SER A 30 26.11 -9.56 -23.14
N GLU A 31 25.82 -8.35 -22.68
CA GLU A 31 25.38 -8.11 -21.30
C GLU A 31 23.94 -8.60 -21.04
N TYR A 32 23.52 -9.68 -21.69
CA TYR A 32 22.23 -10.32 -21.49
C TYR A 32 22.27 -11.14 -20.21
N ARG A 33 21.25 -10.95 -19.37
CA ARG A 33 21.07 -11.69 -18.13
C ARG A 33 19.65 -12.18 -18.02
N VAL A 34 19.47 -13.30 -17.33
CA VAL A 34 18.15 -13.74 -16.90
C VAL A 34 17.82 -13.02 -15.61
N PHE A 35 16.76 -12.22 -15.64
CA PHE A 35 16.24 -11.52 -14.48
C PHE A 35 15.01 -12.26 -13.95
N LEU A 36 14.91 -12.36 -12.63
CA LEU A 36 13.72 -12.83 -11.93
C LEU A 36 12.89 -11.63 -11.47
N ILE A 37 11.62 -11.61 -11.81
CA ILE A 37 10.66 -10.58 -11.43
C ILE A 37 9.48 -11.25 -10.75
N THR A 38 9.25 -10.91 -9.48
CA THR A 38 8.14 -11.41 -8.65
C THR A 38 7.05 -10.37 -8.41
N ASP A 39 7.32 -9.09 -8.69
CA ASP A 39 6.36 -8.00 -8.55
C ASP A 39 5.23 -8.14 -9.59
N LYS A 40 4.00 -8.39 -9.09
CA LYS A 40 2.79 -8.57 -9.91
C LYS A 40 2.58 -7.42 -10.92
N LYS A 41 2.82 -6.16 -10.55
CA LYS A 41 2.63 -5.00 -11.44
C LYS A 41 3.66 -4.98 -12.57
N LYS A 42 4.93 -5.29 -12.26
CA LYS A 42 6.00 -5.39 -13.27
C LYS A 42 5.70 -6.50 -14.27
N ILE A 43 5.25 -7.65 -13.80
CA ILE A 43 4.85 -8.77 -14.64
C ILE A 43 3.71 -8.34 -15.58
N THR A 44 2.64 -7.75 -15.07
CA THR A 44 1.52 -7.28 -15.90
C THR A 44 1.95 -6.27 -16.95
N ASN A 45 2.86 -5.34 -16.62
CA ASN A 45 3.34 -4.35 -17.59
C ASN A 45 4.18 -4.99 -18.70
N ILE A 46 5.09 -5.91 -18.34
CA ILE A 46 5.90 -6.64 -19.31
C ILE A 46 5.01 -7.53 -20.19
N SER A 47 3.98 -8.15 -19.62
CA SER A 47 3.03 -8.99 -20.35
C SER A 47 2.32 -8.25 -21.49
N LYS A 48 2.13 -6.93 -21.40
CA LYS A 48 1.55 -6.13 -22.51
C LYS A 48 2.44 -6.05 -23.75
N ASN A 49 3.75 -6.23 -23.60
CA ASN A 49 4.72 -6.17 -24.68
C ASN A 49 5.09 -7.55 -25.25
N ILE A 50 4.43 -8.60 -24.75
CA ILE A 50 4.59 -9.96 -25.25
C ILE A 50 3.89 -10.08 -26.60
N THR A 51 4.63 -10.58 -27.59
CA THR A 51 4.10 -10.77 -28.96
C THR A 51 3.55 -12.19 -29.13
N TYR A 52 4.24 -13.18 -28.58
CA TYR A 52 3.84 -14.59 -28.64
C TYR A 52 4.02 -15.25 -27.27
N SER A 53 3.12 -16.15 -26.90
CA SER A 53 3.26 -17.01 -25.71
C SER A 53 2.76 -18.41 -25.98
N THR A 54 3.25 -19.39 -25.22
CA THR A 54 2.82 -20.79 -25.33
C THR A 54 1.40 -21.00 -24.81
N PHE A 55 0.98 -20.23 -23.82
CA PHE A 55 -0.36 -20.30 -23.25
C PHE A 55 -0.96 -18.89 -23.15
N ILE A 56 -2.28 -18.82 -23.33
CA ILE A 56 -3.09 -17.61 -23.17
C ILE A 56 -4.37 -18.06 -22.44
N ASP A 57 -4.70 -17.40 -21.34
CA ASP A 57 -5.93 -17.68 -20.59
C ASP A 57 -7.18 -16.99 -21.20
N GLU A 58 -8.36 -17.24 -20.63
CA GLU A 58 -9.64 -16.66 -21.08
C GLU A 58 -9.65 -15.12 -21.02
N ASN A 59 -8.81 -14.53 -20.16
CA ASN A 59 -8.65 -13.08 -20.02
C ASN A 59 -7.56 -12.51 -20.94
N LYS A 60 -7.05 -13.31 -21.90
CA LYS A 60 -5.93 -12.98 -22.80
C LYS A 60 -4.61 -12.71 -22.09
N THR A 61 -4.41 -13.28 -20.90
CA THR A 61 -3.16 -13.17 -20.16
C THR A 61 -2.17 -14.22 -20.63
N PRO A 62 -0.95 -13.84 -21.08
CA PRO A 62 0.05 -14.79 -21.51
C PRO A 62 0.66 -15.55 -20.32
N SER A 63 0.95 -16.84 -20.51
CA SER A 63 1.70 -17.66 -19.55
C SER A 63 2.60 -18.69 -20.26
N GLY A 64 3.53 -19.30 -19.51
CA GLY A 64 4.56 -20.18 -20.04
C GLY A 64 5.67 -19.43 -20.78
N PHE A 65 6.27 -20.06 -21.78
CA PHE A 65 7.32 -19.43 -22.57
C PHE A 65 6.74 -18.32 -23.45
N PHE A 66 7.46 -17.21 -23.56
CA PHE A 66 7.02 -16.09 -24.36
C PHE A 66 8.17 -15.41 -25.11
N LEU A 67 7.80 -14.75 -26.20
CA LEU A 67 8.66 -13.92 -27.03
C LEU A 67 8.06 -12.51 -27.11
N GLY A 68 8.79 -11.52 -26.59
CA GLY A 68 8.51 -10.10 -26.76
C GLY A 68 9.46 -9.47 -27.77
N LYS A 69 9.21 -8.21 -28.14
CA LYS A 69 9.99 -7.49 -29.17
C LYS A 69 11.50 -7.42 -28.88
N LYS A 70 11.88 -7.40 -27.59
CA LYS A 70 13.27 -7.27 -27.14
C LYS A 70 13.66 -8.34 -26.10
N CYS A 71 12.78 -9.29 -25.83
CA CYS A 71 12.93 -10.18 -24.69
C CYS A 71 12.37 -11.57 -24.97
N ILE A 72 12.93 -12.56 -24.29
CA ILE A 72 12.42 -13.92 -24.27
C ILE A 72 12.33 -14.32 -22.81
N GLY A 73 11.30 -15.06 -22.42
CA GLY A 73 11.18 -15.45 -21.03
C GLY A 73 10.17 -16.54 -20.78
N TYR A 74 9.94 -16.79 -19.50
CA TYR A 74 8.99 -17.76 -18.99
C TYR A 74 8.20 -17.14 -17.84
N ILE A 75 6.87 -17.23 -17.94
CA ILE A 75 5.94 -16.86 -16.85
C ILE A 75 5.47 -18.14 -16.19
N HIS A 76 5.91 -18.35 -14.96
CA HIS A 76 5.40 -19.39 -14.09
C HIS A 76 4.21 -18.85 -13.29
N SER A 77 3.09 -19.56 -13.28
CA SER A 77 1.93 -19.23 -12.47
C SER A 77 1.61 -20.42 -11.58
N THR A 78 1.76 -20.26 -10.27
CA THR A 78 1.37 -21.29 -9.31
C THR A 78 0.05 -20.90 -8.65
N TYR A 79 -0.88 -21.85 -8.63
CA TYR A 79 -2.13 -21.73 -7.90
C TYR A 79 -1.95 -22.38 -6.53
N LYS A 80 -1.77 -21.58 -5.47
CA LYS A 80 -1.83 -22.07 -4.09
C LYS A 80 -3.08 -21.52 -3.44
N LYS A 81 -4.07 -22.40 -3.23
CA LYS A 81 -5.37 -22.30 -2.51
C LYS A 81 -6.14 -20.97 -2.45
N ASP A 82 -5.52 -19.79 -2.40
CA ASP A 82 -6.15 -18.46 -2.52
C ASP A 82 -5.20 -17.34 -3.03
N ASP A 83 -3.92 -17.62 -3.37
CA ASP A 83 -3.00 -16.61 -3.94
C ASP A 83 -2.45 -17.05 -5.30
N HIS A 84 -2.60 -16.17 -6.29
CA HIS A 84 -1.98 -16.27 -7.60
C HIS A 84 -0.56 -15.73 -7.53
N HIS A 85 0.39 -16.60 -7.24
CA HIS A 85 1.80 -16.26 -7.33
C HIS A 85 2.26 -16.41 -8.79
N LYS A 86 2.73 -15.30 -9.38
CA LYS A 86 3.30 -15.27 -10.72
C LYS A 86 4.78 -14.90 -10.61
N GLU A 87 5.62 -15.67 -11.28
CA GLU A 87 7.05 -15.42 -11.39
C GLU A 87 7.40 -15.27 -12.86
N LEU A 88 8.19 -14.25 -13.17
CA LEU A 88 8.64 -13.96 -14.52
C LEU A 88 10.16 -14.09 -14.58
N HIS A 89 10.63 -15.05 -15.36
CA HIS A 89 12.03 -15.17 -15.75
C HIS A 89 12.20 -14.56 -17.14
N ILE A 90 13.03 -13.53 -17.28
CA ILE A 90 13.20 -12.81 -18.54
C ILE A 90 14.67 -12.66 -18.91
N LEU A 91 15.03 -13.10 -20.12
CA LEU A 91 16.33 -12.84 -20.73
C LEU A 91 16.29 -11.49 -21.43
N LEU A 92 17.17 -10.58 -21.01
CA LEU A 92 17.20 -9.21 -21.49
C LEU A 92 18.60 -8.62 -21.40
N HIS A 93 18.94 -7.67 -22.27
CA HIS A 93 20.16 -6.87 -22.13
C HIS A 93 20.08 -5.99 -20.89
N LYS A 94 21.18 -5.86 -20.15
CA LYS A 94 21.24 -5.05 -18.91
C LYS A 94 20.71 -3.62 -19.10
N ASN A 95 21.08 -2.95 -20.19
CA ASN A 95 20.59 -1.60 -20.52
C ASN A 95 19.07 -1.53 -20.75
N ASP A 96 18.48 -2.53 -21.41
CA ASP A 96 17.03 -2.59 -21.60
C ASP A 96 16.33 -2.89 -20.25
N TYR A 97 16.99 -3.59 -19.32
CA TYR A 97 16.43 -3.89 -18.00
C TYR A 97 16.37 -2.64 -17.15
N SER A 98 17.44 -1.85 -17.18
CA SER A 98 17.44 -0.52 -16.58
C SER A 98 16.36 0.36 -17.20
N LEU A 99 16.15 0.37 -18.51
CA LEU A 99 15.06 1.13 -19.15
C LEU A 99 13.65 0.65 -18.73
N LEU A 100 13.45 -0.66 -18.60
CA LEU A 100 12.20 -1.22 -18.07
C LEU A 100 11.96 -0.84 -16.60
N CYS A 101 13.02 -0.64 -15.82
CA CYS A 101 12.95 -0.18 -14.43
C CYS A 101 12.87 1.36 -14.30
N LEU A 102 13.57 2.11 -15.17
CA LEU A 102 13.74 3.57 -15.17
C LEU A 102 12.60 4.30 -15.89
N SER A 103 11.91 3.63 -16.83
CA SER A 103 10.69 4.17 -17.46
C SER A 103 9.59 4.49 -16.45
N LYS A 104 9.78 4.12 -15.18
CA LYS A 104 9.00 4.58 -14.04
C LYS A 104 9.53 5.88 -13.41
N LEU A 105 10.84 6.04 -13.23
CA LEU A 105 11.41 7.26 -12.64
C LEU A 105 11.22 8.49 -13.54
N GLU A 106 11.37 8.36 -14.85
CA GLU A 106 11.20 9.51 -15.77
C GLU A 106 9.73 9.76 -16.14
N LYS A 107 8.86 8.73 -16.17
CA LYS A 107 7.41 8.96 -16.36
C LYS A 107 6.68 9.40 -15.10
N GLU A 108 7.19 9.08 -13.92
CA GLU A 108 6.72 9.67 -12.66
C GLU A 108 7.19 11.14 -12.51
N MET A 109 8.14 11.62 -13.33
CA MET A 109 8.62 13.01 -13.32
C MET A 109 7.95 13.94 -14.35
N GLU A 110 7.24 13.40 -15.35
CA GLU A 110 6.56 14.20 -16.40
C GLU A 110 5.04 13.99 -16.48
N GLU A 111 4.43 13.30 -15.52
CA GLU A 111 2.98 13.44 -15.30
C GLU A 111 2.76 14.80 -14.63
N LYS A 112 1.86 15.63 -15.20
CA LYS A 112 1.30 16.80 -14.52
C LYS A 112 1.06 16.42 -13.05
N GLU A 113 1.50 17.25 -12.10
CA GLU A 113 1.15 17.11 -10.68
C GLU A 113 -0.38 17.21 -10.54
N ASP A 114 -1.09 16.15 -10.88
CA ASP A 114 -2.51 16.03 -10.61
C ASP A 114 -2.62 15.89 -9.08
N GLU A 115 -3.46 16.73 -8.48
CA GLU A 115 -3.76 16.82 -7.04
C GLU A 115 -4.48 15.56 -6.52
N THR A 116 -3.96 14.38 -6.86
CA THR A 116 -4.53 13.10 -6.52
C THR A 116 -3.96 12.61 -5.20
N ILE A 117 -4.85 12.18 -4.32
CA ILE A 117 -4.52 11.56 -3.05
C ILE A 117 -4.90 10.09 -3.09
N ASN A 118 -4.24 9.30 -2.27
CA ASN A 118 -4.45 7.86 -2.21
C ASN A 118 -5.39 7.52 -1.07
N ILE A 119 -6.59 7.03 -1.39
CA ILE A 119 -7.54 6.54 -0.38
C ILE A 119 -7.40 5.05 -0.23
N TRP A 120 -7.23 4.62 1.01
CA TRP A 120 -7.25 3.24 1.42
C TRP A 120 -8.59 2.88 2.04
N PHE A 121 -9.19 1.80 1.55
CA PHE A 121 -10.44 1.29 2.07
C PHE A 121 -10.35 -0.21 2.29
N ARG A 122 -10.95 -0.64 3.40
CA ARG A 122 -11.10 -2.05 3.73
C ARG A 122 -12.09 -2.73 2.78
N ARG A 123 -11.75 -3.97 2.39
CA ARG A 123 -12.57 -4.93 1.65
C ARG A 123 -12.49 -6.31 2.31
N GLY A 124 -13.41 -7.18 1.88
CA GLY A 124 -13.48 -8.57 2.33
C GLY A 124 -14.35 -8.75 3.57
N ASN A 125 -14.10 -9.82 4.32
CA ASN A 125 -14.84 -10.21 5.52
C ASN A 125 -13.86 -10.44 6.69
N TYR A 126 -14.35 -10.72 7.90
CA TYR A 126 -13.47 -10.87 9.08
C TYR A 126 -12.38 -11.94 8.92
N PHE A 127 -12.60 -12.99 8.12
CA PHE A 127 -11.60 -14.04 7.85
C PHE A 127 -10.60 -13.65 6.76
N TYR A 128 -10.92 -12.65 5.94
CA TYR A 128 -10.11 -12.18 4.83
C TYR A 128 -10.27 -10.68 4.66
N ILE A 129 -9.51 -9.91 5.44
CA ILE A 129 -9.49 -8.45 5.38
C ILE A 129 -8.37 -8.03 4.42
N GLU A 130 -8.71 -7.15 3.48
CA GLU A 130 -7.74 -6.51 2.59
C GLU A 130 -7.93 -5.00 2.56
N TYR A 131 -6.83 -4.28 2.38
CA TYR A 131 -6.86 -2.85 2.09
C TYR A 131 -6.55 -2.62 0.62
N GLU A 132 -7.49 -1.98 -0.06
CA GLU A 132 -7.34 -1.56 -1.44
C GLU A 132 -7.12 -0.05 -1.53
N LYS A 133 -6.35 0.33 -2.54
CA LYS A 133 -5.96 1.71 -2.84
C LYS A 133 -6.73 2.23 -4.05
N ARG A 134 -7.26 3.44 -3.95
CA ARG A 134 -7.78 4.21 -5.10
C ARG A 134 -7.26 5.64 -5.04
N SER A 135 -6.84 6.16 -6.19
CA SER A 135 -6.48 7.57 -6.34
C SER A 135 -7.74 8.39 -6.62
N ILE A 136 -7.90 9.50 -5.91
CA ILE A 136 -8.97 10.47 -6.15
C ILE A 136 -8.41 11.88 -6.16
N GLU A 137 -9.05 12.77 -6.92
CA GLU A 137 -8.77 14.21 -6.88
C GLU A 137 -9.58 14.87 -5.75
N ILE A 138 -8.93 15.72 -4.95
CA ILE A 138 -9.62 16.53 -3.93
C ILE A 138 -9.72 17.97 -4.40
N THR A 139 -10.94 18.36 -4.77
CA THR A 139 -11.27 19.72 -5.21
C THR A 139 -11.64 20.67 -4.06
N LEU A 140 -11.66 20.16 -2.82
CA LEU A 140 -12.00 20.95 -1.64
C LEU A 140 -10.91 21.99 -1.34
N THR A 141 -11.34 23.20 -0.99
CA THR A 141 -10.48 24.27 -0.47
C THR A 141 -10.77 24.50 1.02
N PRO A 142 -9.74 24.68 1.85
CA PRO A 142 -9.93 24.87 3.29
C PRO A 142 -10.53 26.24 3.59
N ARG A 143 -11.47 26.29 4.54
CA ARG A 143 -11.88 27.54 5.18
C ARG A 143 -10.76 28.07 6.09
N ALA A 144 -10.81 29.34 6.47
CA ALA A 144 -9.78 29.95 7.33
C ALA A 144 -9.52 29.18 8.64
N ASN A 145 -10.58 28.70 9.30
CA ASN A 145 -10.44 27.90 10.52
C ASN A 145 -9.81 26.52 10.25
N GLN A 146 -10.18 25.87 9.14
CA GLN A 146 -9.59 24.59 8.73
C GLN A 146 -8.12 24.76 8.33
N GLN A 147 -7.78 25.85 7.64
CA GLN A 147 -6.42 26.20 7.26
C GLN A 147 -5.53 26.35 8.48
N HIS A 148 -6.00 27.09 9.50
CA HIS A 148 -5.27 27.22 10.76
C HIS A 148 -5.02 25.85 11.43
N ILE A 149 -6.02 24.97 11.46
CA ILE A 149 -5.85 23.61 12.02
C ILE A 149 -4.82 22.80 11.23
N ILE A 150 -4.83 22.90 9.89
CA ILE A 150 -3.85 22.21 9.03
C ILE A 150 -2.43 22.67 9.37
N GLU A 151 -2.21 23.97 9.49
CA GLU A 151 -0.91 24.56 9.81
C GLU A 151 -0.40 24.15 11.21
N GLU A 152 -1.28 24.08 12.21
CA GLU A 152 -0.91 23.61 13.55
C GLU A 152 -0.54 22.12 13.55
N ILE A 153 -1.31 21.28 12.84
CA ILE A 153 -1.00 19.85 12.68
C ILE A 153 0.32 19.67 11.96
N GLU A 154 0.57 20.41 10.88
CA GLU A 154 1.84 20.38 10.15
C GLU A 154 3.02 20.78 11.04
N ARG A 155 2.88 21.87 11.80
CA ARG A 155 3.94 22.32 12.71
C ARG A 155 4.27 21.25 13.75
N TYR A 156 3.27 20.60 14.32
CA TYR A 156 3.47 19.50 15.27
C TYR A 156 4.13 18.29 14.59
N TYR A 157 3.60 17.88 13.44
CA TYR A 157 4.10 16.75 12.67
C TYR A 157 5.56 16.94 12.24
N ASN A 158 5.94 18.14 11.78
CA ASN A 158 7.33 18.42 11.38
C ASN A 158 8.33 18.27 12.53
N LYS A 159 7.87 18.37 13.79
CA LYS A 159 8.70 18.20 14.98
C LYS A 159 8.68 16.76 15.51
N GLN A 160 7.52 16.12 15.51
CA GLN A 160 7.32 14.82 16.17
C GLN A 160 7.23 13.65 15.20
N GLU A 161 7.09 13.91 13.91
CA GLU A 161 6.92 12.95 12.82
C GLU A 161 5.72 12.03 13.00
N ARG A 162 4.77 12.38 13.89
CA ARG A 162 3.52 11.68 14.18
C ARG A 162 2.59 12.59 14.97
N GLY A 163 1.32 12.22 15.12
CA GLY A 163 0.45 12.87 16.09
C GLY A 163 -1.01 12.43 16.02
N VAL A 164 -1.72 12.60 17.14
CA VAL A 164 -3.13 12.31 17.32
C VAL A 164 -3.85 13.62 17.64
N PHE A 165 -4.88 13.96 16.87
CA PHE A 165 -5.54 15.26 16.96
C PHE A 165 -7.06 15.09 17.04
N LEU A 166 -7.68 15.77 18.02
CA LEU A 166 -9.13 15.78 18.18
C LEU A 166 -9.74 17.02 17.52
N ILE A 167 -10.73 16.81 16.66
CA ILE A 167 -11.51 17.87 16.02
C ILE A 167 -12.97 17.73 16.43
N THR A 168 -13.46 18.72 17.17
CA THR A 168 -14.83 18.78 17.69
C THR A 168 -15.65 19.80 16.92
N GLY A 169 -16.99 19.75 17.02
CA GLY A 169 -17.86 20.72 16.34
C GLY A 169 -19.24 20.16 16.04
N GLY A 170 -20.14 21.02 15.54
CA GLY A 170 -21.50 20.60 15.19
C GLY A 170 -21.59 19.64 13.99
N PRO A 171 -22.72 18.93 13.83
CA PRO A 171 -23.02 18.20 12.60
C PRO A 171 -22.91 19.11 11.37
N GLY A 172 -22.30 18.62 10.28
CA GLY A 172 -22.11 19.43 9.06
C GLY A 172 -21.00 20.49 9.13
N GLY A 173 -20.25 20.61 10.23
CA GLY A 173 -19.16 21.58 10.40
C GLY A 173 -17.90 21.32 9.54
N GLY A 174 -17.88 20.26 8.74
CA GLY A 174 -16.73 19.92 7.88
C GLY A 174 -15.62 19.13 8.59
N LYS A 175 -15.88 18.56 9.77
CA LYS A 175 -14.92 17.73 10.52
C LYS A 175 -14.32 16.60 9.68
N SER A 176 -15.16 15.76 9.07
CA SER A 176 -14.67 14.65 8.25
C SER A 176 -14.03 15.10 6.93
N ALA A 177 -14.27 16.35 6.49
CA ALA A 177 -13.61 16.92 5.31
C ALA A 177 -12.12 17.26 5.57
N MET A 178 -11.74 17.44 6.84
CA MET A 178 -10.34 17.66 7.24
C MET A 178 -9.40 16.55 6.77
N LEU A 179 -9.89 15.30 6.69
CA LEU A 179 -9.11 14.19 6.16
C LEU A 179 -8.66 14.43 4.72
N GLY A 180 -9.57 14.89 3.85
CA GLY A 180 -9.26 15.18 2.45
C GLY A 180 -8.35 16.40 2.32
N LEU A 181 -8.59 17.44 3.13
CA LEU A 181 -7.79 18.66 3.13
C LEU A 181 -6.34 18.39 3.57
N LEU A 182 -6.13 17.64 4.66
CA LEU A 182 -4.78 17.22 5.08
C LEU A 182 -4.15 16.27 4.06
N GLY A 183 -4.93 15.33 3.52
CA GLY A 183 -4.45 14.45 2.45
C GLY A 183 -3.91 15.22 1.26
N LYS A 184 -4.59 16.30 0.86
CA LYS A 184 -4.17 17.22 -0.19
C LYS A 184 -2.92 18.01 0.22
N HIS A 185 -2.92 18.57 1.42
CA HIS A 185 -1.81 19.35 1.98
C HIS A 185 -0.49 18.56 1.98
N PHE A 186 -0.52 17.32 2.47
CA PHE A 186 0.64 16.44 2.54
C PHE A 186 0.86 15.61 1.26
N LYS A 187 0.02 15.76 0.22
CA LYS A 187 0.04 14.93 -1.00
C LYS A 187 0.17 13.42 -0.70
N THR A 188 -0.64 12.91 0.23
CA THR A 188 -0.38 11.62 0.89
C THR A 188 -1.54 10.61 0.85
N SER A 189 -1.34 9.46 1.52
CA SER A 189 -2.33 8.40 1.72
C SER A 189 -3.24 8.68 2.91
N ILE A 190 -4.54 8.48 2.72
CA ILE A 190 -5.56 8.64 3.77
C ILE A 190 -6.40 7.37 3.94
N CYS A 191 -6.90 7.14 5.15
CA CYS A 191 -7.85 6.06 5.44
C CYS A 191 -8.98 6.53 6.35
N LYS A 192 -10.24 6.28 5.94
CA LYS A 192 -11.45 6.53 6.76
C LYS A 192 -12.09 5.25 7.32
N LYS A 193 -11.68 4.08 6.79
CA LYS A 193 -12.41 2.82 6.99
C LYS A 193 -11.75 1.85 7.98
N LEU A 194 -10.65 2.23 8.62
CA LEU A 194 -10.10 1.44 9.73
C LEU A 194 -11.11 1.38 10.88
N ARG A 195 -11.35 0.18 11.42
CA ARG A 195 -12.25 -0.07 12.54
C ARG A 195 -11.54 -0.90 13.61
N ILE A 196 -10.83 -0.22 14.52
CA ILE A 196 -10.03 -0.85 15.59
C ILE A 196 -10.84 -1.70 16.59
N THR A 197 -12.16 -1.52 16.62
CA THR A 197 -13.07 -2.31 17.46
C THR A 197 -13.72 -3.48 16.71
N GLU A 198 -13.33 -3.72 15.45
CA GLU A 198 -13.82 -4.86 14.66
C GLU A 198 -12.78 -5.99 14.59
N PRO A 199 -13.21 -7.26 14.54
CA PRO A 199 -12.28 -8.39 14.50
C PRO A 199 -11.39 -8.38 13.26
N GLY A 200 -10.08 -8.51 13.48
CA GLY A 200 -9.07 -8.69 12.43
C GLY A 200 -8.66 -7.42 11.69
N ASP A 201 -9.31 -6.29 11.96
CA ASP A 201 -8.96 -5.00 11.38
C ASP A 201 -7.98 -4.30 12.31
N THR A 202 -6.72 -4.21 11.89
CA THR A 202 -5.61 -3.70 12.71
C THR A 202 -4.90 -2.54 12.03
N LEU A 203 -4.41 -1.60 12.82
CA LEU A 203 -3.57 -0.52 12.32
C LEU A 203 -2.29 -1.06 11.68
N ASP A 204 -1.67 -2.10 12.27
CA ASP A 204 -0.49 -2.77 11.72
C ASP A 204 -0.69 -3.20 10.27
N PHE A 205 -1.83 -3.83 9.97
CA PHE A 205 -2.09 -4.32 8.63
C PHE A 205 -2.22 -3.19 7.61
N LEU A 206 -2.94 -2.12 7.96
CA LEU A 206 -3.04 -0.92 7.12
C LEU A 206 -1.67 -0.25 6.96
N TYR A 207 -0.98 -0.01 8.07
CA TYR A 207 0.29 0.69 8.12
C TYR A 207 1.35 0.02 7.24
N ASN A 208 1.49 -1.30 7.37
CA ASN A 208 2.44 -2.10 6.57
C ASN A 208 2.07 -2.14 5.08
N LYS A 209 0.79 -1.95 4.72
CA LYS A 209 0.38 -1.86 3.31
C LYS A 209 0.66 -0.50 2.70
N VAL A 210 0.59 0.56 3.52
CA VAL A 210 0.80 1.94 3.08
C VAL A 210 2.29 2.26 2.99
N GLU A 211 3.10 1.76 3.93
CA GLU A 211 4.52 2.06 4.08
C GLU A 211 4.78 3.58 4.13
N PRO A 212 4.24 4.29 5.14
CA PRO A 212 4.34 5.75 5.18
C PRO A 212 5.79 6.24 5.37
N SER A 213 6.08 7.44 4.86
CA SER A 213 7.36 8.13 5.03
C SER A 213 7.14 9.53 5.60
N LYS A 214 8.23 10.19 6.01
CA LYS A 214 8.20 11.56 6.52
C LYS A 214 7.55 12.54 5.54
N GLU A 215 7.82 12.37 4.26
CA GLU A 215 7.28 13.22 3.19
C GLU A 215 5.86 12.83 2.80
N LYS A 216 5.46 11.59 3.08
CA LYS A 216 4.16 11.02 2.72
C LYS A 216 3.57 10.26 3.92
N PRO A 217 3.10 10.98 4.97
CA PRO A 217 2.54 10.35 6.17
C PRO A 217 1.24 9.62 5.88
N LEU A 218 0.94 8.55 6.61
CA LEU A 218 -0.41 7.99 6.61
C LEU A 218 -1.31 8.86 7.48
N ILE A 219 -2.46 9.29 6.94
CA ILE A 219 -3.49 9.98 7.73
C ILE A 219 -4.69 9.07 7.95
N VAL A 220 -5.02 8.75 9.19
CA VAL A 220 -6.16 7.90 9.56
C VAL A 220 -7.23 8.72 10.24
N LEU A 221 -8.49 8.55 9.84
CA LEU A 221 -9.65 9.17 10.48
C LEU A 221 -10.45 8.15 11.28
N PHE A 222 -10.59 8.40 12.58
CA PHE A 222 -11.60 7.79 13.43
C PHE A 222 -12.78 8.78 13.58
N ASP A 223 -13.79 8.56 12.75
CA ASP A 223 -15.01 9.38 12.74
C ASP A 223 -15.89 9.02 13.94
N GLU A 224 -16.48 10.02 14.60
CA GLU A 224 -17.37 9.83 15.77
C GLU A 224 -16.70 9.02 16.89
N ILE A 225 -15.50 9.45 17.30
CA ILE A 225 -14.71 8.76 18.32
C ILE A 225 -15.45 8.67 19.66
N ASP A 226 -16.34 9.62 19.98
CA ASP A 226 -17.17 9.59 21.19
C ASP A 226 -18.08 8.36 21.25
N VAL A 227 -18.62 7.93 20.11
CA VAL A 227 -19.43 6.70 20.04
C VAL A 227 -18.56 5.46 20.27
N THR A 228 -17.33 5.47 19.75
CA THR A 228 -16.37 4.38 19.95
C THR A 228 -15.95 4.31 21.42
N ILE A 229 -15.62 5.44 22.03
CA ILE A 229 -15.27 5.54 23.45
C ILE A 229 -16.45 5.09 24.33
N ASP A 230 -17.69 5.51 24.05
CA ASP A 230 -18.88 5.04 24.80
C ASP A 230 -19.02 3.51 24.77
N LYS A 231 -18.80 2.89 23.61
CA LYS A 231 -18.85 1.43 23.48
C LYS A 231 -17.77 0.74 24.29
N ILE A 232 -16.55 1.29 24.29
CA ILE A 232 -15.42 0.77 25.05
C ILE A 232 -15.69 0.91 26.55
N HIS A 233 -16.07 2.10 26.99
CA HIS A 233 -16.32 2.42 28.39
C HIS A 233 -17.41 1.52 29.00
N ASN A 234 -18.49 1.32 28.26
CA ASN A 234 -19.63 0.52 28.70
C ASN A 234 -19.49 -0.98 28.36
N ASN A 235 -18.32 -1.45 27.93
CA ASN A 235 -18.05 -2.85 27.55
C ASN A 235 -19.08 -3.42 26.54
N LYS A 236 -19.49 -2.61 25.55
CA LYS A 236 -20.44 -2.97 24.50
C LYS A 236 -19.78 -3.63 23.29
N ILE A 237 -18.45 -3.80 23.30
CA ILE A 237 -17.72 -4.49 22.22
C ILE A 237 -17.91 -6.00 22.40
N ILE A 238 -18.49 -6.63 21.38
CA ILE A 238 -18.74 -8.07 21.39
C ILE A 238 -17.48 -8.78 20.87
N PRO A 239 -16.83 -9.62 21.68
CA PRO A 239 -15.64 -10.34 21.25
C PRO A 239 -15.98 -11.38 20.19
N HIS A 240 -15.10 -11.54 19.20
CA HIS A 240 -15.20 -12.64 18.24
C HIS A 240 -14.47 -13.87 18.76
N LYS A 241 -15.03 -15.07 18.51
CA LYS A 241 -14.55 -16.32 19.11
C LYS A 241 -13.12 -16.70 18.70
N HIS A 242 -12.71 -16.32 17.50
CA HIS A 242 -11.47 -16.80 16.87
C HIS A 242 -10.56 -15.70 16.33
N ILE A 243 -11.02 -14.45 16.30
CA ILE A 243 -10.30 -13.36 15.64
C ILE A 243 -10.15 -12.25 16.66
N PRO A 244 -8.92 -11.80 16.95
CA PRO A 244 -8.69 -10.75 17.92
C PRO A 244 -9.25 -9.42 17.43
N ILE A 245 -9.59 -8.56 18.39
CA ILE A 245 -9.96 -7.17 18.17
C ILE A 245 -8.81 -6.33 18.72
N GLU A 246 -8.37 -5.31 17.99
CA GLU A 246 -7.23 -4.47 18.40
C GLU A 246 -7.56 -3.64 19.64
N VAL A 247 -8.76 -3.06 19.70
CA VAL A 247 -9.26 -2.28 20.83
C VAL A 247 -10.63 -2.80 21.26
N TYR A 248 -10.70 -3.38 22.46
CA TYR A 248 -11.92 -4.01 22.98
C TYR A 248 -12.32 -3.53 24.38
N ASP A 249 -11.43 -2.84 25.09
CA ASP A 249 -11.64 -2.30 26.43
C ASP A 249 -10.83 -1.02 26.64
N THR A 250 -10.97 -0.43 27.83
CA THR A 250 -10.30 0.84 28.15
C THR A 250 -8.77 0.70 28.16
N ASN A 251 -8.26 -0.48 28.52
CA ASN A 251 -6.82 -0.70 28.59
C ASN A 251 -6.20 -0.82 27.19
N SER A 252 -6.78 -1.64 26.32
CA SER A 252 -6.35 -1.78 24.92
C SER A 252 -6.49 -0.46 24.14
N TYR A 253 -7.52 0.35 24.40
CA TYR A 253 -7.62 1.69 23.82
C TYR A 253 -6.44 2.57 24.25
N ASN A 254 -6.13 2.56 25.54
CA ASN A 254 -5.04 3.35 26.09
C ASN A 254 -3.71 2.93 25.48
N THR A 255 -3.41 1.64 25.48
CA THR A 255 -2.20 1.09 24.85
C THR A 255 -2.12 1.46 23.38
N PHE A 256 -3.21 1.34 22.62
CA PHE A 256 -3.22 1.69 21.19
C PHE A 256 -2.75 3.13 20.92
N PHE A 257 -3.28 4.11 21.66
CA PHE A 257 -2.86 5.51 21.50
C PHE A 257 -1.52 5.81 22.15
N ASP A 258 -1.18 5.15 23.25
CA ASP A 258 0.12 5.29 23.91
C ASP A 258 1.23 4.76 22.95
N ASP A 259 1.04 3.63 22.27
CA ASP A 259 1.98 3.07 21.26
C ASP A 259 2.22 4.02 20.07
N ILE A 260 1.17 4.68 19.58
CA ILE A 260 1.30 5.71 18.53
C ILE A 260 2.16 6.87 19.03
N ASN A 261 1.90 7.35 20.25
CA ASN A 261 2.64 8.46 20.84
C ASN A 261 4.08 8.10 21.20
N ASP A 262 4.34 6.86 21.60
CA ASP A 262 5.67 6.32 21.88
C ASP A 262 6.50 6.07 20.61
N GLY A 263 5.89 6.21 19.43
CA GLY A 263 6.58 6.18 18.15
C GLY A 263 6.66 4.82 17.50
N LEU A 264 5.80 3.87 17.90
CA LEU A 264 5.68 2.57 17.24
C LEU A 264 5.24 2.71 15.77
N TYR A 265 4.46 3.76 15.48
CA TYR A 265 3.99 4.11 14.14
C TYR A 265 4.53 5.48 13.71
N PRO A 266 5.79 5.56 13.25
CA PRO A 266 6.32 6.81 12.72
C PRO A 266 5.53 7.23 11.47
N TYR A 267 5.50 8.53 11.21
CA TYR A 267 4.84 9.11 10.04
C TYR A 267 3.32 8.86 9.98
N LEU A 268 2.69 8.69 11.14
CA LEU A 268 1.25 8.52 11.28
C LEU A 268 0.61 9.79 11.86
N ILE A 269 -0.42 10.30 11.17
CA ILE A 269 -1.31 11.34 11.68
C ILE A 269 -2.67 10.70 11.91
N VAL A 270 -3.18 10.77 13.14
CA VAL A 270 -4.52 10.30 13.48
C VAL A 270 -5.43 11.49 13.72
N LEU A 271 -6.54 11.53 13.00
CA LEU A 271 -7.64 12.45 13.23
C LEU A 271 -8.76 11.74 13.97
N LEU A 272 -9.15 12.30 15.11
CA LEU A 272 -10.34 11.94 15.85
C LEU A 272 -11.39 13.01 15.61
N THR A 273 -12.61 12.65 15.20
CA THR A 273 -13.72 13.62 15.13
C THR A 273 -14.78 13.29 16.15
N SER A 274 -15.40 14.32 16.72
CA SER A 274 -16.50 14.15 17.65
C SER A 274 -17.53 15.27 17.53
N ASN A 275 -18.78 14.96 17.87
CA ASN A 275 -19.81 15.97 18.12
C ASN A 275 -19.79 16.46 19.58
N LYS A 276 -19.06 15.78 20.48
CA LYS A 276 -18.86 16.17 21.86
C LYS A 276 -17.50 16.85 22.04
N THR A 277 -17.43 17.79 22.98
CA THR A 277 -16.14 18.37 23.37
C THR A 277 -15.34 17.39 24.23
N GLN A 278 -14.02 17.57 24.31
CA GLN A 278 -13.18 16.81 25.24
C GLN A 278 -13.75 16.86 26.66
N LYS A 279 -14.10 18.07 27.13
CA LYS A 279 -14.69 18.28 28.45
C LYS A 279 -15.95 17.45 28.68
N ASN A 280 -16.85 17.36 27.69
CA ASN A 280 -18.05 16.54 27.84
C ASN A 280 -17.71 15.05 27.93
N ILE A 281 -16.75 14.56 27.15
CA ILE A 281 -16.32 13.16 27.20
C ILE A 281 -15.65 12.84 28.55
N ASP A 282 -14.83 13.76 29.05
CA ASP A 282 -14.15 13.62 30.33
C ASP A 282 -15.13 13.58 31.51
N GLU A 283 -16.17 14.44 31.48
CA GLU A 283 -17.22 14.52 32.50
C GLU A 283 -18.20 13.33 32.44
N GLU A 284 -18.57 12.87 31.24
CA GLU A 284 -19.55 11.81 31.06
C GLU A 284 -18.98 10.40 31.18
N LEU A 285 -17.70 10.20 30.82
CA LEU A 285 -17.07 8.88 30.73
C LEU A 285 -15.82 8.81 31.62
N HIS A 286 -14.67 9.27 31.12
CA HIS A 286 -13.44 9.33 31.91
C HIS A 286 -12.36 10.16 31.19
N PRO A 287 -11.56 10.98 31.90
CA PRO A 287 -10.46 11.75 31.30
C PRO A 287 -9.34 10.94 30.64
N CYS A 288 -9.34 9.61 30.79
CA CYS A 288 -8.24 8.79 30.29
C CYS A 288 -8.25 8.73 28.76
N TYR A 289 -9.40 8.75 28.10
CA TYR A 289 -9.46 8.54 26.65
C TYR A 289 -8.79 9.67 25.86
N LEU A 290 -8.91 10.91 26.32
CA LEU A 290 -8.51 12.09 25.58
C LEU A 290 -7.57 13.00 26.39
N ARG A 291 -6.77 12.44 27.31
CA ARG A 291 -5.77 13.23 28.05
C ARG A 291 -4.59 13.64 27.16
N GLU A 292 -3.85 14.64 27.62
CA GLU A 292 -2.54 14.98 27.08
C GLU A 292 -1.60 13.76 27.12
N GLY A 293 -0.85 13.58 26.03
CA GLY A 293 -0.03 12.41 25.78
C GLY A 293 -0.74 11.30 25.01
N ARG A 294 -2.08 11.30 24.93
CA ARG A 294 -2.87 10.46 23.99
C ARG A 294 -3.33 11.25 22.79
N VAL A 295 -3.84 12.45 23.07
CA VAL A 295 -4.16 13.46 22.06
C VAL A 295 -3.17 14.62 22.22
N ASN A 296 -2.61 15.05 21.10
CA ASN A 296 -1.56 16.07 21.03
C ASN A 296 -2.09 17.46 20.66
N GLY A 297 -3.30 17.55 20.13
CA GLY A 297 -3.95 18.82 19.83
C GLY A 297 -5.48 18.70 19.80
N TYR A 298 -6.15 19.76 20.23
CA TYR A 298 -7.60 19.83 20.35
C TYR A 298 -8.10 21.05 19.59
N PHE A 299 -9.02 20.82 18.65
CA PHE A 299 -9.53 21.84 17.75
C PHE A 299 -11.06 21.82 17.72
N THR A 300 -11.66 22.95 17.33
CA THR A 300 -13.11 23.10 17.17
C THR A 300 -13.43 23.73 15.83
N LEU A 301 -14.42 23.16 15.13
CA LEU A 301 -14.96 23.61 13.84
C LEU A 301 -16.42 24.05 13.95
#